data_AF-A0ABD6CCH7-F1
#
_entry.id   AF-A0ABD6CCH7-F1
#
_cell.length_a   1.000
_cell.length_b   1.000
_cell.length_c   1.000
_cell.angle_alpha   90.00
_cell.angle_beta   90.00
_cell.angle_gamma   90.00
#
_symmetry.space_group_name_H-M   'P 1'
#
loop_
_entity.id
_entity.type
_entity.pdbx_description
1 polymer ?
#
loop_
_entity_poly.entity_id
_entity_poly.type
_entity_poly.pdbx_seq_one_letter_code
_entity_poly.pdbx_strand_id
1 'polypeptide(L)'
;MNERLLEDIIADTDKERADSEYIQNRFIDLGREYIAQADDPTTEQVEVLVQHFESRDPDTIDEDSRALMWTMSGILQWMLDDLPLNGETTDPEWLRQQLKIWGRFSE
;
A
#
# COMPACT_ATOMS: atom_id res chain seq x y z
N MET A 1 9.95 37.44 -10.75
CA MET A 1 9.74 36.09 -10.20
C MET A 1 10.56 36.03 -8.93
N ASN A 2 9.93 36.01 -7.77
CA ASN A 2 10.58 36.20 -6.46
C ASN A 2 11.26 34.89 -6.04
N GLU A 3 12.50 34.97 -5.53
CA GLU A 3 13.30 33.83 -5.06
C GLU A 3 12.55 32.97 -4.02
N ARG A 4 11.74 33.59 -3.16
CA ARG A 4 10.84 32.89 -2.22
C ARG A 4 9.88 31.90 -2.88
N LEU A 5 9.36 32.22 -4.07
CA LEU A 5 8.38 31.39 -4.75
C LEU A 5 9.03 30.15 -5.37
N LEU A 6 10.32 30.22 -5.68
CA LEU A 6 11.12 29.07 -6.10
C LEU A 6 11.49 28.18 -4.91
N GLU A 7 11.88 28.76 -3.78
CA GLU A 7 12.16 28.02 -2.54
C GLU A 7 10.93 27.25 -2.03
N ASP A 8 9.75 27.88 -2.05
CA ASP A 8 8.49 27.23 -1.65
C ASP A 8 8.13 26.06 -2.59
N ILE A 9 8.33 26.20 -3.91
CA ILE A 9 8.08 25.12 -4.89
C ILE A 9 9.06 23.95 -4.71
N ILE A 10 10.34 24.25 -4.45
CA ILE A 10 11.36 23.20 -4.21
C ILE A 10 11.04 22.43 -2.93
N ALA A 11 10.67 23.12 -1.85
CA ALA A 11 10.31 22.48 -0.59
C ALA A 11 9.05 21.60 -0.69
N ASP A 12 8.05 22.01 -1.47
CA ASP A 12 6.83 21.22 -1.69
C ASP A 12 7.12 19.97 -2.54
N THR A 13 7.95 20.12 -3.59
CA THR A 13 8.37 19.00 -4.44
C THR A 13 9.19 17.97 -3.66
N ASP A 14 10.11 18.41 -2.81
CA ASP A 14 10.93 17.53 -1.96
C ASP A 14 10.05 16.74 -0.96
N LYS A 15 8.99 17.38 -0.46
CA LYS A 15 8.03 16.73 0.44
C LYS A 15 7.18 15.69 -0.28
N GLU A 16 6.60 16.03 -1.43
CA GLU A 16 5.81 15.08 -2.22
C GLU A 16 6.63 13.85 -2.65
N ARG A 17 7.90 14.06 -2.98
CA ARG A 17 8.85 12.97 -3.27
C ARG A 17 9.07 12.09 -2.05
N ALA A 18 9.36 12.69 -0.89
CA ALA A 18 9.58 11.94 0.35
C ALA A 18 8.34 11.12 0.73
N ASP A 19 7.15 11.66 0.54
CA ASP A 19 5.89 10.96 0.76
C ASP A 19 5.71 9.79 -0.23
N SER A 20 6.07 9.99 -1.51
CA SER A 20 5.95 8.95 -2.56
C SER A 20 6.91 7.78 -2.33
N GLU A 21 8.18 8.07 -2.02
CA GLU A 21 9.20 7.07 -1.71
C GLU A 21 8.84 6.29 -0.42
N TYR A 22 8.34 7.00 0.60
CA TYR A 22 7.89 6.35 1.84
C TYR A 22 6.73 5.39 1.59
N ILE A 23 5.69 5.81 0.87
CA ILE A 23 4.51 4.99 0.57
C ILE A 23 4.91 3.76 -0.27
N GLN A 24 5.75 3.97 -1.30
CA GLN A 24 6.22 2.89 -2.16
C GLN A 24 7.03 1.85 -1.37
N ASN A 25 8.01 2.28 -0.57
CA ASN A 25 8.83 1.38 0.24
C ASN A 25 7.97 0.60 1.25
N ARG A 26 7.05 1.28 1.93
CA ARG A 26 6.10 0.64 2.86
C ARG A 26 5.28 -0.45 2.16
N PHE A 27 4.75 -0.16 0.96
CA PHE A 27 3.97 -1.13 0.20
C PHE A 27 4.80 -2.35 -0.21
N ILE A 28 6.03 -2.14 -0.69
CA ILE A 28 6.94 -3.21 -1.10
C ILE A 28 7.31 -4.09 0.09
N ASP A 29 7.67 -3.50 1.23
CA ASP A 29 8.07 -4.24 2.43
C ASP A 29 6.92 -5.12 2.94
N LEU A 30 5.72 -4.54 3.10
CA LEU A 30 4.54 -5.29 3.55
C LEU A 30 4.09 -6.33 2.52
N GLY A 31 4.19 -6.02 1.23
CA GLY A 31 3.85 -6.97 0.16
C GLY A 31 4.78 -8.18 0.16
N ARG A 32 6.09 -7.97 0.33
CA ARG A 32 7.06 -9.06 0.45
C ARG A 32 6.86 -9.89 1.70
N GLU A 33 6.58 -9.24 2.82
CA GLU A 33 6.28 -9.93 4.07
C GLU A 33 5.01 -10.78 3.94
N TYR A 34 3.97 -10.25 3.32
CA TYR A 34 2.74 -10.98 3.02
C TYR A 34 3.00 -12.21 2.14
N ILE A 35 3.71 -12.06 1.02
CA ILE A 35 4.04 -13.18 0.12
C ILE A 35 4.84 -14.27 0.86
N ALA A 36 5.71 -13.89 1.79
CA ALA A 36 6.53 -14.83 2.54
C ALA A 36 5.74 -15.60 3.62
N GLN A 37 4.64 -15.03 4.14
CA GLN A 37 3.91 -15.58 5.29
C GLN A 37 2.54 -16.16 4.94
N ALA A 38 1.87 -15.61 3.93
CA ALA A 38 0.55 -16.05 3.51
C ALA A 38 0.67 -17.27 2.57
N ASP A 39 -0.19 -18.26 2.75
CA ASP A 39 -0.31 -19.44 1.88
C ASP A 39 -1.70 -19.46 1.25
N ASP A 40 -1.97 -18.46 0.41
CA ASP A 40 -3.27 -18.23 -0.19
C ASP A 40 -3.14 -17.73 -1.64
N PRO A 41 -4.20 -17.83 -2.47
CA PRO A 41 -4.14 -17.56 -3.90
C PRO A 41 -3.94 -16.09 -4.25
N THR A 42 -3.96 -15.15 -3.28
CA THR A 42 -3.73 -13.72 -3.50
C THR A 42 -2.25 -13.35 -3.57
N THR A 43 -1.35 -14.23 -3.09
CA THR A 43 0.10 -14.02 -3.06
C THR A 43 0.69 -13.75 -4.45
N GLU A 44 0.24 -14.46 -5.49
CA GLU A 44 0.68 -14.26 -6.88
C GLU A 44 0.34 -12.86 -7.40
N GLN A 45 -0.87 -12.34 -7.10
CA GLN A 45 -1.26 -11.00 -7.57
C GLN A 45 -0.56 -9.90 -6.77
N VAL A 46 -0.32 -10.12 -5.47
CA VAL A 46 0.48 -9.20 -4.66
C VAL A 46 1.93 -9.16 -5.18
N GLU A 47 2.51 -10.29 -5.55
CA GLU A 47 3.86 -10.36 -6.14
C GLU A 47 3.97 -9.51 -7.42
N VAL A 48 3.00 -9.65 -8.34
CA VAL A 48 2.96 -8.85 -9.56
C VAL A 48 2.88 -7.34 -9.25
N LEU A 49 2.07 -6.94 -8.28
CA LEU A 49 1.95 -5.54 -7.89
C LEU A 49 3.22 -5.00 -7.24
N VAL A 50 3.86 -5.78 -6.37
CA VAL A 50 5.15 -5.42 -5.74
C VAL A 50 6.21 -5.21 -6.82
N GLN A 51 6.36 -6.15 -7.76
CA GLN A 51 7.33 -6.02 -8.85
C GLN A 51 7.05 -4.80 -9.75
N HIS A 52 5.77 -4.54 -10.05
CA HIS A 52 5.38 -3.37 -10.85
C HIS A 52 5.80 -2.07 -10.19
N PHE A 53 5.52 -1.89 -8.89
CA PHE A 53 5.87 -0.66 -8.19
C PHE A 53 7.34 -0.59 -7.80
N GLU A 54 8.02 -1.68 -7.50
CA GLU A 54 9.46 -1.69 -7.20
C GLU A 54 10.31 -1.21 -8.38
N SER A 55 9.87 -1.48 -9.62
CA SER A 55 10.57 -1.04 -10.82
C SER A 55 10.31 0.43 -11.20
N ARG A 56 9.38 1.11 -10.52
CA ARG A 56 8.99 2.49 -10.84
C ARG A 56 9.79 3.50 -10.04
N ASP A 57 10.08 4.62 -10.69
CA ASP A 57 10.59 5.81 -10.02
C ASP A 57 9.46 6.43 -9.17
N PRO A 58 9.63 6.62 -7.85
CA PRO A 58 8.61 7.23 -6.99
C PRO A 58 8.13 8.59 -7.48
N ASP A 59 8.98 9.36 -8.19
CA ASP A 59 8.61 10.67 -8.76
C ASP A 59 7.58 10.55 -9.91
N THR A 60 7.41 9.36 -10.47
CA THR A 60 6.48 9.07 -11.58
C THR A 60 5.15 8.48 -11.12
N ILE A 61 5.00 8.27 -9.81
CA ILE A 61 3.79 7.70 -9.23
C ILE A 61 2.79 8.83 -8.98
N ASP A 62 1.66 8.75 -9.71
CA ASP A 62 0.57 9.70 -9.56
C ASP A 62 -0.15 9.57 -8.21
N GLU A 63 -0.92 10.60 -7.85
CA GLU A 63 -1.64 10.67 -6.57
C GLU A 63 -2.60 9.49 -6.34
N ASP A 64 -3.33 9.04 -7.37
CA ASP A 64 -4.27 7.93 -7.26
C ASP A 64 -3.54 6.61 -6.98
N SER A 65 -2.43 6.38 -7.69
CA SER A 65 -1.54 5.24 -7.44
C SER A 65 -0.95 5.27 -6.02
N ARG A 66 -0.57 6.45 -5.50
CA ARG A 66 -0.09 6.61 -4.12
C ARG A 66 -1.18 6.30 -3.10
N ALA A 67 -2.37 6.84 -3.30
CA ALA A 67 -3.51 6.58 -2.43
C ALA A 67 -3.87 5.08 -2.40
N LEU A 68 -3.87 4.42 -3.55
CA LEU A 68 -4.08 2.98 -3.66
C LEU A 68 -3.01 2.18 -2.91
N MET A 69 -1.72 2.49 -3.12
CA MET A 69 -0.62 1.83 -2.40
C MET A 69 -0.73 2.01 -0.89
N TRP A 70 -1.13 3.19 -0.42
CA TRP A 70 -1.36 3.47 0.99
C TRP A 70 -2.48 2.60 1.57
N THR A 71 -3.63 2.54 0.89
CA THR A 71 -4.76 1.69 1.30
C THR A 71 -4.37 0.21 1.30
N MET A 72 -3.69 -0.25 0.25
CA MET A 72 -3.22 -1.64 0.15
C MET A 72 -2.22 -1.98 1.25
N SER A 73 -1.32 -1.06 1.59
CA SER A 73 -0.40 -1.22 2.73
C SER A 73 -1.16 -1.41 4.05
N GLY A 74 -2.25 -0.67 4.25
CA GLY A 74 -3.11 -0.84 5.42
C GLY A 74 -3.77 -2.22 5.47
N ILE A 75 -4.27 -2.70 4.33
CA ILE A 75 -4.88 -4.03 4.22
C ILE A 75 -3.85 -5.14 4.47
N LEU A 76 -2.67 -5.06 3.83
CA LEU A 76 -1.60 -6.05 3.99
C LEU A 76 -1.09 -6.12 5.44
N GLN A 77 -0.89 -4.96 6.07
CA GLN A 77 -0.52 -4.90 7.50
C GLN A 77 -1.59 -5.57 8.37
N TRP A 78 -2.86 -5.24 8.15
CA TRP A 78 -3.95 -5.84 8.91
C TRP A 78 -4.06 -7.35 8.68
N MET A 79 -3.84 -7.82 7.44
CA MET A 79 -3.80 -9.24 7.13
C MET A 79 -2.63 -9.94 7.85
N LEU A 80 -1.44 -9.34 7.84
CA LEU A 80 -0.26 -9.87 8.55
C LEU A 80 -0.46 -9.90 10.08
N ASP A 81 -1.13 -8.89 10.64
CA ASP A 81 -1.34 -8.79 12.09
C ASP A 81 -2.46 -9.72 12.58
N ASP A 82 -3.61 -9.75 11.90
CA ASP A 82 -4.84 -10.39 12.41
C ASP A 82 -5.10 -11.82 11.86
N LEU A 83 -4.70 -12.18 10.63
CA LEU A 83 -4.95 -13.53 10.08
C LEU A 83 -4.18 -14.64 10.81
N PRO A 84 -2.89 -14.46 11.19
CA PRO A 84 -2.15 -15.48 11.93
C PRO A 84 -2.71 -15.72 13.34
N LEU A 85 -3.31 -14.70 13.96
CA LEU A 85 -3.83 -14.77 15.33
C LEU A 85 -5.13 -15.60 15.45
N ASN A 86 -5.92 -15.69 14.38
CA ASN A 86 -7.21 -16.39 14.40
C ASN A 86 -7.17 -17.78 13.75
N GLY A 87 -6.03 -18.21 13.18
CA GLY A 87 -5.93 -19.47 12.44
C GLY A 87 -6.73 -19.47 11.13
N GLU A 88 -7.09 -18.28 10.63
CA GLU A 88 -7.95 -18.05 9.47
C GLU A 88 -7.15 -17.77 8.19
N THR A 89 -5.83 -18.03 8.19
CA THR A 89 -4.87 -17.78 7.09
C THR A 89 -5.23 -18.36 5.72
N THR A 90 -6.40 -18.97 5.55
CA THR A 90 -6.85 -19.59 4.31
C THR A 90 -8.31 -19.30 3.93
N ASP A 91 -9.11 -18.53 4.71
CA ASP A 91 -10.53 -18.36 4.41
C ASP A 91 -10.89 -17.01 3.74
N PRO A 92 -11.11 -16.98 2.41
CA PRO A 92 -11.65 -15.81 1.72
C PRO A 92 -13.07 -15.42 2.19
N GLU A 93 -13.79 -16.28 2.92
CA GLU A 93 -15.06 -15.95 3.56
C GLU A 93 -14.89 -14.86 4.63
N TRP A 94 -13.83 -14.92 5.44
CA TRP A 94 -13.56 -13.93 6.46
C TRP A 94 -13.24 -12.56 5.85
N LEU A 95 -12.38 -12.53 4.82
CA LEU A 95 -12.08 -11.30 4.08
C LEU A 95 -13.35 -10.69 3.48
N ARG A 96 -14.27 -11.50 2.93
CA ARG A 96 -15.58 -11.03 2.46
C ARG A 96 -16.45 -10.47 3.59
N GLN A 97 -16.42 -11.06 4.78
CA GLN A 97 -17.18 -10.56 5.94
C GLN A 97 -16.63 -9.22 6.43
N GLN A 98 -15.31 -9.07 6.50
CA GLN A 98 -14.67 -7.83 6.93
C GLN A 98 -14.88 -6.71 5.90
N LEU A 99 -14.79 -7.00 4.60
CA LEU A 99 -15.16 -6.05 3.54
C LEU A 99 -16.65 -5.66 3.59
N LYS A 100 -17.56 -6.58 3.96
CA LYS A 100 -18.98 -6.23 4.21
C LYS A 100 -19.17 -5.32 5.42
N ILE A 101 -18.37 -5.50 6.47
CA ILE A 101 -18.41 -4.64 7.66
C ILE A 101 -17.93 -3.24 7.26
N TRP A 102 -16.81 -3.13 6.55
CA TRP A 102 -16.29 -1.84 6.07
C TRP A 102 -17.22 -1.14 5.07
N GLY A 103 -17.80 -1.87 4.12
CA GLY A 103 -18.78 -1.33 3.18
C GLY A 103 -20.06 -0.81 3.84
N ARG A 104 -20.39 -1.26 5.06
CA ARG A 104 -21.50 -0.69 5.86
C ARG A 104 -21.17 0.63 6.54
N PHE A 105 -19.90 1.00 6.64
CA PHE A 105 -19.46 2.27 7.24
C PHE A 105 -19.16 3.35 6.20
N SER A 106 -19.31 3.06 4.90
CA SER A 106 -19.17 4.04 3.82
C SER A 106 -20.51 4.61 3.31
N GLU A 107 -21.61 4.36 4.03
CA GLU A 107 -22.93 5.00 3.80
C GLU A 107 -23.20 6.08 4.86
#